data_AF-A0A482RCN7-F1
#
_entry.id   AF-A0A482RCN7-F1
#
_cell.length_a   1.000
_cell.length_b   1.000
_cell.length_c   1.000
_cell.angle_alpha   90.00
_cell.angle_beta   90.00
_cell.angle_gamma   90.00
#
_symmetry.space_group_name_H-M   'P 1'
#
loop_
_entity.id
_entity.type
_entity.pdbx_description
1 polymer ?
#
loop_
_entity_poly.entity_id
_entity_poly.type
_entity_poly.pdbx_seq_one_letter_code
_entity_poly.pdbx_strand_id
1 'polypeptide(L)'
;VAALLGRAVQRGGGDASPAAAASLHSPSEEGSHVSGGGAATSRRTSRVRLQPRSSFTRLTHGGGDDVVPAPFRVHVGADLYPADMLFVDVGRVPNVAELNLAAAGVALCKDTHGIAAEATCQSSNRNVFVAGDVGGAPDSSVQLAQWQGYHAARNALLPGSSRATPDSVPRVVFTQPQIASVGMTHAAAVAKYGAERVRLVSKDNESLHAPCIEADMHGFVHLVAHKDGTLLGANIVGARAAELVSEVALALGVKAKLSDVALAPHAFPSHTWSLFQTTCAAAADGFVQHHSVGRLFNALYRGGAASAASASNVLQNVLRRNSGVMATPPPVSAYSSAQPTPTLSSSATATPVASERLSTSLSRIDDIDGKDAL
;
A
#
# COMPACT_ATOMS: atom_id res chain seq x y z
N VAL A 1 -14.34 8.81 -3.93
CA VAL A 1 -14.56 8.73 -5.40
C VAL A 1 -14.46 10.12 -6.06
N ALA A 2 -14.87 11.18 -5.36
CA ALA A 2 -14.77 12.57 -5.79
C ALA A 2 -13.40 13.00 -6.35
N ALA A 3 -12.29 12.56 -5.74
CA ALA A 3 -10.95 12.88 -6.23
C ALA A 3 -10.64 12.31 -7.63
N LEU A 4 -11.18 11.12 -7.95
CA LEU A 4 -11.01 10.49 -9.27
C LEU A 4 -11.83 11.22 -10.33
N LEU A 5 -13.11 11.51 -10.02
CA LEU A 5 -14.03 12.17 -10.95
C LEU A 5 -13.67 13.63 -11.17
N GLY A 6 -13.28 14.37 -10.13
CA GLY A 6 -12.81 15.75 -10.27
C GLY A 6 -11.62 15.84 -11.23
N ARG A 7 -10.73 14.83 -11.20
CA ARG A 7 -9.61 14.76 -12.14
C ARG A 7 -10.01 14.33 -13.55
N ALA A 8 -10.98 13.42 -13.69
CA ALA A 8 -11.52 13.05 -14.99
C ALA A 8 -12.15 14.26 -15.70
N VAL A 9 -12.92 15.06 -14.98
CA VAL A 9 -13.50 16.33 -15.47
C VAL A 9 -12.41 17.30 -15.92
N GLN A 10 -11.33 17.42 -15.14
CA GLN A 10 -10.19 18.26 -15.53
C GLN A 10 -9.50 17.80 -16.82
N ARG A 11 -9.31 16.50 -17.02
CA ARG A 11 -8.73 15.96 -18.26
C ARG A 11 -9.63 16.26 -19.47
N GLY A 12 -10.95 16.30 -19.26
CA GLY A 12 -11.92 16.74 -20.25
C GLY A 12 -11.99 18.27 -20.46
N GLY A 13 -11.17 19.06 -19.75
CA GLY A 13 -11.11 20.52 -19.88
C GLY A 13 -12.09 21.30 -18.99
N GLY A 14 -12.83 20.62 -18.11
CA GLY A 14 -13.74 21.25 -17.15
C GLY A 14 -13.05 21.71 -15.85
N ASP A 15 -13.72 22.60 -15.12
CA ASP A 15 -13.32 23.03 -13.78
C ASP A 15 -14.11 22.25 -12.72
N ALA A 16 -13.48 21.88 -11.61
CA ALA A 16 -14.11 21.10 -10.55
C ALA A 16 -13.83 21.71 -9.18
N SER A 17 -14.83 21.81 -8.30
CA SER A 17 -14.64 22.33 -6.94
C SER A 17 -15.20 21.35 -5.90
N PRO A 18 -14.39 20.37 -5.44
CA PRO A 18 -14.83 19.49 -4.37
C PRO A 18 -14.85 20.24 -3.04
N ALA A 19 -16.01 20.27 -2.39
CA ALA A 19 -16.13 20.69 -0.99
C ALA A 19 -16.36 19.46 -0.10
N ALA A 20 -15.60 19.37 1.00
CA ALA A 20 -15.61 18.23 1.90
C ALA A 20 -15.93 18.69 3.33
N ALA A 21 -16.98 18.11 3.91
CA ALA A 21 -17.42 18.42 5.28
C ALA A 21 -16.53 17.80 6.36
N ALA A 22 -15.84 16.71 6.02
CA ALA A 22 -14.85 16.07 6.89
C ALA A 22 -13.44 16.30 6.33
N SER A 23 -12.46 16.38 7.23
CA SER A 23 -11.04 16.27 6.88
C SER A 23 -10.83 14.99 6.11
N LEU A 24 -10.58 15.10 4.80
CA LEU A 24 -9.86 14.06 4.08
C LEU A 24 -8.57 13.86 4.87
N HIS A 25 -8.41 12.72 5.54
CA HIS A 25 -7.10 12.27 5.99
C HIS A 25 -6.29 11.92 4.74
N SER A 26 -5.91 12.95 4.00
CA SER A 26 -4.84 12.91 3.03
C SER A 26 -3.54 12.72 3.81
N PRO A 27 -2.60 11.86 3.35
CA PRO A 27 -1.28 11.72 3.97
C PRO A 27 -0.52 13.04 4.15
N SER A 28 -0.92 14.11 3.44
CA SER A 28 -0.39 15.46 3.61
C SER A 28 -0.77 16.15 4.94
N GLU A 29 -1.64 15.57 5.77
CA GLU A 29 -1.89 16.07 7.15
C GLU A 29 -0.91 15.48 8.19
N GLU A 30 -0.05 14.53 7.83
CA GLU A 30 1.09 14.13 8.68
C GLU A 30 2.22 15.16 8.50
N GLY A 31 2.25 16.14 9.40
CA GLY A 31 3.07 17.35 9.30
C GLY A 31 4.56 17.11 9.01
N SER A 32 5.00 17.53 7.82
CA SER A 32 6.37 17.96 7.60
C SER A 32 6.46 19.46 7.91
N HIS A 33 7.18 19.78 8.99
CA HIS A 33 7.68 21.13 9.21
C HIS A 33 8.67 21.46 8.08
N VAL A 34 8.22 22.16 7.04
CA VAL A 34 9.09 22.90 6.13
C VAL A 34 8.92 24.39 6.46
N SER A 35 9.69 24.86 7.42
CA SER A 35 9.96 26.29 7.61
C SER A 35 11.15 26.67 6.73
N GLY A 36 10.93 27.50 5.70
CA GLY A 36 12.00 28.07 4.88
C GLY A 36 11.44 28.65 3.58
N GLY A 37 11.54 29.96 3.42
CA GLY A 37 10.73 30.73 2.47
C GLY A 37 11.34 30.98 1.10
N GLY A 38 10.48 31.50 0.22
CA GLY A 38 10.85 32.42 -0.86
C GLY A 38 11.44 31.80 -2.13
N ALA A 39 10.58 31.34 -3.04
CA ALA A 39 10.71 31.63 -4.47
C ALA A 39 9.39 31.31 -5.18
N ALA A 40 8.75 32.35 -5.71
CA ALA A 40 7.64 32.22 -6.63
C ALA A 40 8.16 31.73 -7.99
N THR A 41 7.85 30.49 -8.36
CA THR A 41 7.99 29.99 -9.73
C THR A 41 6.74 29.18 -10.12
N SER A 42 5.77 29.93 -10.67
CA SER A 42 4.77 29.57 -11.71
C SER A 42 5.10 28.32 -12.53
N ARG A 43 4.21 27.46 -13.03
CA ARG A 43 2.73 27.37 -13.12
C ARG A 43 2.40 25.96 -13.61
N ARG A 44 1.49 25.26 -12.92
CA ARG A 44 0.36 24.59 -13.55
C ARG A 44 -0.77 24.60 -12.52
N THR A 45 -1.59 25.64 -12.61
CA THR A 45 -2.79 25.85 -11.80
C THR A 45 -3.68 24.62 -11.90
N SER A 46 -3.78 23.83 -10.83
CA SER A 46 -4.84 22.84 -10.71
C SER A 46 -6.18 23.59 -10.72
N ARG A 47 -7.03 23.30 -11.71
CA ARG A 47 -8.42 23.77 -11.82
C ARG A 47 -9.35 23.13 -10.78
N VAL A 48 -8.78 22.65 -9.66
CA VAL A 48 -9.50 21.99 -8.58
C VAL A 48 -9.34 22.84 -7.33
N ARG A 49 -10.45 23.44 -6.90
CA ARG A 49 -10.52 24.17 -5.64
C ARG A 49 -11.07 23.24 -4.58
N LEU A 50 -10.21 22.82 -3.65
CA LEU A 50 -10.62 22.06 -2.49
C LEU A 50 -11.04 23.02 -1.39
N GLN A 51 -12.22 22.78 -0.83
CA GLN A 51 -12.70 23.47 0.37
C GLN A 51 -12.87 22.45 1.49
N PRO A 52 -11.80 22.18 2.27
CA PRO A 52 -11.90 21.30 3.42
C PRO A 52 -12.72 21.96 4.54
N ARG A 53 -13.30 21.13 5.41
CA ARG A 53 -14.02 21.56 6.64
C ARG A 53 -15.18 22.51 6.34
N SER A 54 -15.85 22.28 5.21
CA SER A 54 -16.94 23.12 4.72
C SER A 54 -18.28 22.43 4.91
N SER A 55 -19.25 23.10 5.54
CA SER A 55 -20.61 22.57 5.68
C SER A 55 -21.51 23.14 4.59
N PHE A 56 -22.14 22.24 3.84
CA PHE A 56 -23.17 22.61 2.88
C PHE A 56 -24.44 22.99 3.64
N THR A 57 -24.93 24.20 3.41
CA THR A 57 -26.11 24.71 4.11
C THR A 57 -27.36 24.61 3.24
N ARG A 58 -27.21 24.78 1.92
CA ARG A 58 -28.34 24.75 0.97
C ARG A 58 -27.90 24.44 -0.46
N LEU A 59 -28.70 23.65 -1.17
CA LEU A 59 -28.63 23.47 -2.62
C LEU A 59 -29.91 24.02 -3.24
N THR A 60 -29.79 24.89 -4.23
CA THR A 60 -30.93 25.38 -5.03
C THR A 60 -30.77 24.97 -6.49
N HIS A 61 -31.86 24.57 -7.13
CA HIS A 61 -31.92 24.18 -8.54
C HIS A 61 -33.05 24.94 -9.25
N GLY A 62 -32.74 25.60 -10.37
CA GLY A 62 -33.72 26.33 -11.19
C GLY A 62 -33.21 27.66 -11.76
N GLY A 63 -33.76 28.05 -12.92
CA GLY A 63 -33.49 29.34 -13.59
C GLY A 63 -34.45 30.42 -13.11
N GLY A 64 -34.06 31.16 -12.07
CA GLY A 64 -34.62 32.48 -11.77
C GLY A 64 -33.84 33.58 -12.49
N ASP A 65 -34.42 34.77 -12.62
CA ASP A 65 -33.85 36.03 -13.16
C ASP A 65 -32.65 36.51 -12.32
N ASP A 66 -31.62 35.69 -12.24
CA ASP A 66 -30.47 35.90 -11.37
C ASP A 66 -29.22 36.21 -12.17
N VAL A 67 -28.34 36.97 -11.52
CA VAL A 67 -27.12 37.56 -12.07
C VAL A 67 -26.14 36.53 -12.68
N VAL A 68 -26.26 35.24 -12.32
CA VAL A 68 -25.43 34.15 -12.87
C VAL A 68 -26.30 32.95 -13.26
N PRO A 69 -26.42 32.61 -14.56
CA PRO A 69 -27.15 31.44 -15.01
C PRO A 69 -26.34 30.18 -14.71
N ALA A 70 -26.80 29.38 -13.75
CA ALA A 70 -26.30 28.04 -13.48
C ALA A 70 -27.43 27.15 -12.94
N PRO A 71 -27.53 25.88 -13.37
CA PRO A 71 -28.60 24.97 -12.95
C PRO A 71 -28.50 24.58 -11.47
N PHE A 72 -27.28 24.50 -10.92
CA PHE A 72 -27.05 24.26 -9.50
C PHE A 72 -26.39 25.46 -8.84
N ARG A 73 -26.85 25.79 -7.63
CA ARG A 73 -26.14 26.73 -6.75
C ARG A 73 -25.97 26.12 -5.37
N VAL A 74 -24.71 26.03 -4.98
CA VAL A 74 -24.30 25.38 -3.74
C VAL A 74 -23.90 26.47 -2.75
N HIS A 75 -24.61 26.54 -1.64
CA HIS A 75 -24.28 27.46 -0.55
C HIS A 75 -23.36 26.76 0.46
N VAL A 76 -22.21 27.36 0.71
CA VAL A 76 -21.23 26.92 1.71
C VAL A 76 -20.96 28.09 2.64
N GLY A 77 -21.56 28.05 3.83
CA GLY A 77 -21.58 29.23 4.71
C GLY A 77 -22.30 30.41 4.06
N ALA A 78 -21.60 31.53 3.90
CA ALA A 78 -22.09 32.74 3.22
C ALA A 78 -21.79 32.76 1.71
N ASP A 79 -20.95 31.84 1.23
CA ASP A 79 -20.48 31.82 -0.16
C ASP A 79 -21.43 31.03 -1.06
N LEU A 80 -21.52 31.45 -2.34
CA LEU A 80 -22.33 30.83 -3.38
C LEU A 80 -21.44 30.28 -4.49
N TYR A 81 -21.60 28.99 -4.80
CA TYR A 81 -20.89 28.31 -5.88
C TYR A 81 -21.89 27.89 -6.98
N PRO A 82 -21.96 28.63 -8.10
CA PRO A 82 -22.71 28.18 -9.27
C PRO A 82 -22.00 26.99 -9.93
N ALA A 83 -22.76 25.98 -10.37
CA ALA A 83 -22.23 24.81 -11.05
C ALA A 83 -23.21 24.29 -12.12
N ASP A 84 -22.67 23.82 -13.24
CA ASP A 84 -23.43 23.17 -14.31
C ASP A 84 -23.84 21.74 -13.94
N MET A 85 -23.01 21.08 -13.13
CA MET A 85 -23.25 19.72 -12.64
C MET A 85 -22.82 19.61 -11.18
N LEU A 86 -23.56 18.81 -10.42
CA LEU A 86 -23.23 18.46 -9.05
C LEU A 86 -23.00 16.96 -8.94
N PHE A 87 -21.86 16.58 -8.37
CA PHE A 87 -21.54 15.20 -8.02
C PHE A 87 -21.55 15.03 -6.49
N VAL A 88 -22.40 14.13 -5.99
CA VAL A 88 -22.59 13.90 -4.55
C VAL A 88 -21.94 12.58 -4.15
N ASP A 89 -20.88 12.66 -3.35
CA ASP A 89 -20.10 11.52 -2.84
C ASP A 89 -19.84 11.70 -1.34
N VAL A 90 -20.91 11.65 -0.54
CA VAL A 90 -20.87 11.85 0.93
C VAL A 90 -20.68 10.55 1.71
N GLY A 91 -20.65 9.42 1.02
CA GLY A 91 -20.56 8.09 1.62
C GLY A 91 -21.54 7.10 0.99
N ARG A 92 -21.55 5.88 1.53
CA ARG A 92 -22.39 4.78 1.06
C ARG A 92 -23.16 4.21 2.25
N VAL A 93 -24.39 3.79 2.02
CA VAL A 93 -25.25 3.16 3.04
C VAL A 93 -25.43 1.68 2.68
N PRO A 94 -25.34 0.75 3.65
CA PRO A 94 -25.62 -0.67 3.42
C PRO A 94 -27.04 -0.92 2.91
N ASN A 95 -27.19 -1.76 1.89
CA ASN A 95 -28.48 -2.15 1.32
C ASN A 95 -29.16 -3.25 2.18
N VAL A 96 -29.76 -2.84 3.31
CA VAL A 96 -30.35 -3.78 4.29
C VAL A 96 -31.87 -3.67 4.47
N ALA A 97 -32.49 -2.61 3.94
CA ALA A 97 -33.89 -2.27 4.21
C ALA A 97 -34.89 -3.34 3.74
N GLU A 98 -34.62 -3.98 2.60
CA GLU A 98 -35.53 -4.93 1.95
C GLU A 98 -35.28 -6.38 2.35
N LEU A 99 -34.30 -6.65 3.24
CA LEU A 99 -33.86 -8.01 3.57
C LEU A 99 -34.69 -8.70 4.66
N ASN A 100 -35.65 -8.00 5.28
CA ASN A 100 -36.45 -8.51 6.39
C ASN A 100 -35.61 -9.24 7.46
N LEU A 101 -34.51 -8.60 7.89
CA LEU A 101 -33.49 -9.21 8.75
C LEU A 101 -34.05 -9.76 10.06
N ALA A 102 -35.10 -9.13 10.60
CA ALA A 102 -35.79 -9.58 11.81
C ALA A 102 -36.38 -10.99 11.65
N ALA A 103 -37.05 -11.27 10.53
CA ALA A 103 -37.59 -12.61 10.24
C ALA A 103 -36.49 -13.67 10.09
N ALA A 104 -35.30 -13.25 9.64
CA ALA A 104 -34.12 -14.12 9.51
C ALA A 104 -33.30 -14.24 10.80
N GLY A 105 -33.65 -13.56 11.90
CA GLY A 105 -32.86 -13.55 13.14
C GLY A 105 -31.47 -12.90 12.98
N VAL A 106 -31.35 -11.95 12.05
CA VAL A 106 -30.10 -11.25 11.71
C VAL A 106 -30.10 -9.85 12.33
N ALA A 107 -29.09 -9.55 13.14
CA ALA A 107 -28.95 -8.28 13.83
C ALA A 107 -28.24 -7.23 12.96
N LEU A 108 -28.69 -5.98 13.07
CA LEU A 108 -27.96 -4.83 12.56
C LEU A 108 -26.92 -4.35 13.57
N CYS A 109 -25.80 -3.87 13.06
CA CYS A 109 -24.83 -3.11 13.83
C CYS A 109 -25.34 -1.67 13.98
N LYS A 110 -25.43 -1.18 15.21
CA LYS A 110 -25.95 0.17 15.51
C LYS A 110 -25.05 1.28 14.96
N ASP A 111 -23.74 1.05 14.97
CA ASP A 111 -22.76 2.07 14.60
C ASP A 111 -22.58 2.18 13.09
N THR A 112 -22.65 1.05 12.37
CA THR A 112 -22.38 1.01 10.93
C THR A 112 -23.64 0.99 10.07
N HIS A 113 -24.82 0.80 10.69
CA HIS A 113 -26.10 0.57 10.01
C HIS A 113 -26.10 -0.64 9.04
N GLY A 114 -25.05 -1.47 9.07
CA GLY A 114 -24.93 -2.70 8.29
C GLY A 114 -25.29 -3.94 9.11
N ILE A 115 -25.15 -5.12 8.51
CA ILE A 115 -25.37 -6.38 9.21
C ILE A 115 -24.22 -6.63 10.18
N ALA A 116 -24.54 -6.89 11.46
CA ALA A 116 -23.54 -7.25 12.45
C ALA A 116 -22.93 -8.62 12.13
N ALA A 117 -21.60 -8.68 12.10
CA ALA A 117 -20.85 -9.89 11.82
C ALA A 117 -19.63 -10.01 12.73
N GLU A 118 -19.31 -11.23 13.12
CA GLU A 118 -18.06 -11.56 13.80
C GLU A 118 -16.86 -11.47 12.86
N ALA A 119 -15.64 -11.56 13.41
CA ALA A 119 -14.41 -11.62 12.62
C ALA A 119 -14.35 -12.83 11.67
N THR A 120 -15.26 -13.79 11.79
CA THR A 120 -15.41 -14.99 10.94
C THR A 120 -16.44 -14.81 9.82
N CYS A 121 -16.95 -13.59 9.61
CA CYS A 121 -18.08 -13.26 8.73
C CYS A 121 -19.44 -13.83 9.16
N GLN A 122 -19.54 -14.53 10.29
CA GLN A 122 -20.82 -15.06 10.78
C GLN A 122 -21.68 -13.96 11.38
N SER A 123 -22.96 -13.90 11.02
CA SER A 123 -23.92 -12.97 11.62
C SER A 123 -24.48 -13.50 12.96
N SER A 124 -25.44 -12.80 13.56
CA SER A 124 -26.19 -13.32 14.72
C SER A 124 -26.97 -14.61 14.42
N ASN A 125 -27.33 -14.84 13.16
CA ASN A 125 -27.84 -16.14 12.71
C ASN A 125 -26.65 -16.99 12.25
N ARG A 126 -26.48 -18.17 12.88
CA ARG A 126 -25.35 -19.09 12.61
C ARG A 126 -25.27 -19.58 11.17
N ASN A 127 -26.38 -19.57 10.45
CA ASN A 127 -26.46 -20.02 9.04
C ASN A 127 -26.34 -18.87 8.04
N VAL A 128 -26.16 -17.62 8.51
CA VAL A 128 -26.07 -16.43 7.66
C VAL A 128 -24.70 -15.79 7.83
N PHE A 129 -24.04 -15.55 6.70
CA PHE A 129 -22.72 -14.96 6.64
C PHE A 129 -22.75 -13.63 5.87
N VAL A 130 -21.79 -12.76 6.17
CA VAL A 130 -21.76 -11.36 5.74
C VAL A 130 -20.41 -11.08 5.10
N ALA A 131 -20.43 -10.47 3.91
CA ALA A 131 -19.23 -10.05 3.20
C ALA A 131 -19.45 -8.72 2.48
N GLY A 132 -18.41 -7.89 2.45
CA GLY A 132 -18.38 -6.61 1.77
C GLY A 132 -19.21 -5.52 2.46
N ASP A 133 -19.62 -4.55 1.65
CA ASP A 133 -20.20 -3.28 2.09
C ASP A 133 -21.46 -3.45 2.95
N VAL A 134 -22.18 -4.56 2.84
CA VAL A 134 -23.40 -4.81 3.60
C VAL A 134 -23.14 -4.94 5.11
N GLY A 135 -21.92 -5.26 5.53
CA GLY A 135 -21.50 -5.22 6.93
C GLY A 135 -21.30 -3.80 7.48
N GLY A 136 -21.28 -2.78 6.61
CA GLY A 136 -21.12 -1.38 6.97
C GLY A 136 -19.71 -0.99 7.42
N ALA A 137 -18.69 -1.78 7.08
CA ALA A 137 -17.31 -1.42 7.39
C ALA A 137 -16.92 -0.11 6.65
N PRO A 138 -16.44 0.93 7.35
CA PRO A 138 -16.13 2.23 6.75
C PRO A 138 -15.00 2.17 5.71
N ASP A 139 -14.17 1.12 5.78
CA ASP A 139 -13.02 0.89 4.90
C ASP A 139 -13.28 -0.19 3.83
N SER A 140 -14.54 -0.40 3.48
CA SER A 140 -14.89 -1.48 2.55
C SER A 140 -14.35 -1.21 1.14
N SER A 141 -13.52 -2.14 0.66
CA SER A 141 -12.95 -2.15 -0.68
C SER A 141 -13.33 -3.44 -1.41
N VAL A 142 -13.20 -3.44 -2.73
CA VAL A 142 -13.45 -4.66 -3.52
C VAL A 142 -12.57 -5.83 -3.10
N GLN A 143 -11.30 -5.57 -2.73
CA GLN A 143 -10.39 -6.63 -2.29
C GLN A 143 -10.81 -7.19 -0.92
N LEU A 144 -11.23 -6.32 0.01
CA LEU A 144 -11.75 -6.75 1.31
C LEU A 144 -13.05 -7.53 1.16
N ALA A 145 -13.97 -7.09 0.30
CA ALA A 145 -15.21 -7.80 0.02
C ALA A 145 -14.96 -9.19 -0.57
N GLN A 146 -14.02 -9.31 -1.51
CA GLN A 146 -13.60 -10.61 -2.07
C GLN A 146 -12.97 -11.52 -1.01
N TRP A 147 -12.08 -10.98 -0.17
CA TRP A 147 -11.49 -11.70 0.95
C TRP A 147 -12.57 -12.22 1.92
N GLN A 148 -13.47 -11.34 2.34
CA GLN A 148 -14.59 -11.70 3.20
C GLN A 148 -15.52 -12.72 2.54
N GLY A 149 -15.77 -12.61 1.23
CA GLY A 149 -16.58 -13.57 0.48
C GLY A 149 -15.97 -14.98 0.50
N TYR A 150 -14.66 -15.09 0.28
CA TYR A 150 -13.94 -16.36 0.40
C TYR A 150 -14.07 -16.95 1.81
N HIS A 151 -13.82 -16.15 2.85
CA HIS A 151 -13.90 -16.61 4.24
C HIS A 151 -15.32 -16.94 4.69
N ALA A 152 -16.32 -16.18 4.24
CA ALA A 152 -17.73 -16.46 4.47
C ALA A 152 -18.12 -17.81 3.88
N ALA A 153 -17.81 -18.07 2.62
CA ALA A 153 -18.08 -19.35 1.97
C ALA A 153 -17.33 -20.51 2.64
N ARG A 154 -16.04 -20.33 2.94
CA ARG A 154 -15.23 -21.32 3.65
C ARG A 154 -15.83 -21.66 5.01
N ASN A 155 -16.17 -20.66 5.81
CA ASN A 155 -16.67 -20.85 7.17
C ASN A 155 -18.11 -21.37 7.20
N ALA A 156 -18.89 -21.16 6.12
CA ALA A 156 -20.20 -21.77 5.96
C ALA A 156 -20.13 -23.26 5.63
N LEU A 157 -19.13 -23.69 4.86
CA LEU A 157 -19.11 -25.02 4.24
C LEU A 157 -18.10 -26.00 4.86
N LEU A 158 -17.02 -25.50 5.47
CA LEU A 158 -15.91 -26.32 5.95
C LEU A 158 -15.78 -26.27 7.47
N PRO A 159 -15.29 -27.35 8.10
CA PRO A 159 -15.03 -27.35 9.54
C PRO A 159 -13.94 -26.35 9.94
N GLY A 160 -14.09 -25.80 11.14
CA GLY A 160 -13.18 -24.81 11.73
C GLY A 160 -13.41 -23.39 11.21
N SER A 161 -13.10 -22.40 12.03
CA SER A 161 -13.29 -21.00 11.67
C SER A 161 -12.00 -20.35 11.21
N SER A 162 -12.12 -19.43 10.24
CA SER A 162 -11.02 -18.62 9.75
C SER A 162 -11.40 -17.14 9.83
N ARG A 163 -10.49 -16.31 10.34
CA ARG A 163 -10.70 -14.87 10.46
C ARG A 163 -10.66 -14.19 9.09
N ALA A 164 -11.65 -13.35 8.83
CA ALA A 164 -11.86 -12.58 7.61
C ALA A 164 -11.46 -11.10 7.77
N THR A 165 -10.67 -10.77 8.78
CA THR A 165 -10.20 -9.41 9.08
C THR A 165 -8.67 -9.35 8.91
N PRO A 166 -8.15 -9.11 7.69
CA PRO A 166 -6.72 -8.93 7.51
C PRO A 166 -6.27 -7.55 8.04
N ASP A 167 -5.16 -7.52 8.76
CA ASP A 167 -4.54 -6.27 9.22
C ASP A 167 -3.81 -5.52 8.08
N SER A 168 -3.71 -6.15 6.89
CA SER A 168 -2.87 -5.72 5.78
C SER A 168 -3.63 -5.42 4.49
N VAL A 169 -4.89 -4.96 4.58
CA VAL A 169 -5.66 -4.55 3.38
C VAL A 169 -5.11 -3.23 2.83
N PRO A 170 -4.59 -3.20 1.58
CA PRO A 170 -4.15 -1.96 0.97
C PRO A 170 -5.36 -1.10 0.56
N ARG A 171 -5.23 0.22 0.74
CA ARG A 171 -6.17 1.23 0.27
C ARG A 171 -5.48 2.12 -0.74
N VAL A 172 -6.13 2.34 -1.88
CA VAL A 172 -5.56 3.14 -2.99
C VAL A 172 -6.59 4.12 -3.53
N VAL A 173 -6.16 5.36 -3.69
CA VAL A 173 -6.84 6.39 -4.48
C VAL A 173 -6.04 6.59 -5.76
N PHE A 174 -6.62 6.18 -6.89
CA PHE A 174 -6.00 6.19 -8.22
C PHE A 174 -5.95 7.58 -8.88
N THR A 175 -5.60 8.62 -8.12
CA THR A 175 -5.25 9.94 -8.65
C THR A 175 -3.87 9.89 -9.33
N GLN A 176 -3.39 11.04 -9.82
CA GLN A 176 -1.97 11.17 -10.20
C GLN A 176 -1.41 12.42 -9.52
N PRO A 177 -0.42 12.27 -8.63
CA PRO A 177 0.12 10.98 -8.17
C PRO A 177 -0.94 10.08 -7.48
N GLN A 178 -0.73 8.77 -7.50
CA GLN A 178 -1.59 7.83 -6.76
C GLN A 178 -1.31 8.01 -5.26
N ILE A 179 -2.30 7.73 -4.44
CA ILE A 179 -2.17 7.78 -2.97
C ILE A 179 -2.53 6.40 -2.46
N ALA A 180 -1.61 5.75 -1.75
CA ALA A 180 -1.79 4.40 -1.25
C ALA A 180 -1.42 4.31 0.24
N SER A 181 -2.10 3.44 0.98
CA SER A 181 -1.80 3.18 2.39
C SER A 181 -2.10 1.74 2.77
N VAL A 182 -1.41 1.21 3.77
CA VAL A 182 -1.68 -0.10 4.36
C VAL A 182 -1.20 -0.14 5.81
N GLY A 183 -1.90 -0.88 6.67
CA GLY A 183 -1.53 -1.04 8.08
C GLY A 183 -1.74 0.23 8.90
N MET A 184 -0.91 0.43 9.93
CA MET A 184 -1.03 1.54 10.86
C MET A 184 -0.43 2.84 10.31
N THR A 185 -1.13 3.95 10.51
CA THR A 185 -0.54 5.29 10.35
C THR A 185 0.50 5.55 11.44
N HIS A 186 1.37 6.54 11.25
CA HIS A 186 2.35 6.88 12.27
C HIS A 186 1.66 7.33 13.56
N ALA A 187 0.63 8.18 13.44
CA ALA A 187 -0.17 8.63 14.59
C ALA A 187 -0.84 7.46 15.34
N ALA A 188 -1.44 6.50 14.62
CA ALA A 188 -2.06 5.33 15.25
C ALA A 188 -1.01 4.41 15.91
N ALA A 189 0.16 4.24 15.29
CA ALA A 189 1.25 3.48 15.87
C ALA A 189 1.78 4.15 17.14
N VAL A 190 1.96 5.47 17.14
CA VAL A 190 2.39 6.26 18.30
C VAL A 190 1.36 6.19 19.42
N ALA A 191 0.06 6.31 19.11
CA ALA A 191 -1.00 6.20 20.11
C ALA A 191 -1.02 4.80 20.77
N LYS A 192 -0.76 3.74 20.00
CA LYS A 192 -0.77 2.35 20.49
C LYS A 192 0.50 1.96 21.22
N TYR A 193 1.65 2.35 20.70
CA TYR A 193 2.95 1.88 21.16
C TYR A 193 3.80 2.95 21.82
N GLY A 194 3.44 4.22 21.82
CA GLY A 194 4.29 5.31 22.31
C GLY A 194 5.32 5.77 21.27
N ALA A 195 5.57 7.09 21.24
CA ALA A 195 6.47 7.72 20.26
C ALA A 195 7.91 7.19 20.37
N GLU A 196 8.32 6.77 21.57
CA GLU A 196 9.64 6.23 21.84
C GLU A 196 9.87 4.84 21.24
N ARG A 197 8.80 4.12 20.85
CA ARG A 197 8.88 2.76 20.26
C ARG A 197 8.58 2.73 18.76
N VAL A 198 8.17 3.85 18.18
CA VAL A 198 7.80 3.95 16.76
C VAL A 198 8.86 4.74 16.00
N ARG A 199 9.12 4.35 14.76
CA ARG A 199 9.98 5.04 13.80
C ARG A 199 9.23 5.23 12.49
N LEU A 200 9.28 6.44 11.95
CA LEU A 200 8.92 6.74 10.57
C LEU A 200 10.19 6.68 9.71
N VAL A 201 10.16 5.90 8.64
CA VAL A 201 11.23 5.81 7.63
C VAL A 201 10.67 6.41 6.35
N SER A 202 11.29 7.49 5.87
CA SER A 202 10.75 8.30 4.79
C SER A 202 11.79 8.57 3.71
N LYS A 203 11.34 8.59 2.45
CA LYS A 203 12.06 9.18 1.33
C LYS A 203 11.11 9.93 0.41
N ASP A 204 11.56 11.09 -0.06
CA ASP A 204 10.90 11.82 -1.12
C ASP A 204 11.24 11.20 -2.48
N ASN A 205 10.29 11.24 -3.41
CA ASN A 205 10.43 10.64 -4.74
C ASN A 205 11.60 11.25 -5.54
N GLU A 206 11.98 12.50 -5.27
CA GLU A 206 13.18 13.16 -5.83
C GLU A 206 14.51 12.47 -5.48
N SER A 207 14.52 11.63 -4.44
CA SER A 207 15.70 10.85 -4.02
C SER A 207 15.68 9.40 -4.50
N LEU A 208 14.64 9.00 -5.24
CA LEU A 208 14.38 7.63 -5.68
C LEU A 208 14.67 7.47 -7.17
N HIS A 209 15.26 6.34 -7.56
CA HIS A 209 15.79 6.19 -8.92
C HIS A 209 14.68 6.16 -9.99
N ALA A 210 13.66 5.32 -9.83
CA ALA A 210 12.61 5.18 -10.83
C ALA A 210 11.80 6.47 -11.03
N PRO A 211 11.32 7.17 -9.98
CA PRO A 211 10.70 8.49 -10.12
C PRO A 211 11.56 9.51 -10.87
N CYS A 212 12.87 9.56 -10.60
CA CYS A 212 13.79 10.47 -11.30
C CYS A 212 13.99 10.09 -12.77
N ILE A 213 14.13 8.80 -13.08
CA ILE A 213 14.26 8.30 -14.46
C ILE A 213 13.01 8.63 -15.29
N GLU A 214 11.83 8.49 -14.69
CA GLU A 214 10.53 8.77 -15.33
C GLU A 214 10.14 10.25 -15.31
N ALA A 215 10.92 11.10 -14.64
CA ALA A 215 10.61 12.51 -14.38
C ALA A 215 9.24 12.74 -13.68
N ASP A 216 8.80 11.78 -12.84
CA ASP A 216 7.59 11.89 -12.00
C ASP A 216 7.99 11.82 -10.52
N MET A 217 8.59 12.91 -10.04
CA MET A 217 9.21 12.99 -8.72
C MET A 217 8.25 13.51 -7.63
N HIS A 218 6.96 13.64 -7.92
CA HIS A 218 5.99 14.14 -6.94
C HIS A 218 5.62 13.07 -5.92
N GLY A 219 5.76 13.39 -4.64
CA GLY A 219 5.33 12.54 -3.53
C GLY A 219 6.48 11.88 -2.78
N PHE A 220 6.18 10.79 -2.08
CA PHE A 220 7.06 10.17 -1.10
C PHE A 220 6.69 8.70 -0.85
N VAL A 221 7.62 7.99 -0.22
CA VAL A 221 7.41 6.68 0.41
C VAL A 221 7.61 6.84 1.91
N HIS A 222 6.59 6.54 2.72
CA HIS A 222 6.66 6.51 4.18
C HIS A 222 6.36 5.11 4.68
N LEU A 223 7.27 4.55 5.47
CA LEU A 223 7.12 3.28 6.16
C LEU A 223 7.08 3.50 7.66
N VAL A 224 6.08 2.96 8.32
CA VAL A 224 5.92 2.99 9.77
C VAL A 224 6.44 1.68 10.33
N ALA A 225 7.36 1.75 11.27
CA ALA A 225 7.96 0.57 11.90
C ALA A 225 8.09 0.74 13.40
N HIS A 226 8.13 -0.38 14.12
CA HIS A 226 8.57 -0.42 15.50
C HIS A 226 10.12 -0.29 15.54
N LYS A 227 10.68 0.19 16.66
CA LYS A 227 12.14 0.39 16.79
C LYS A 227 12.98 -0.87 16.58
N ASP A 228 12.42 -2.04 16.86
CA ASP A 228 13.07 -3.34 16.60
C ASP A 228 13.07 -3.76 15.12
N GLY A 229 12.57 -2.89 14.24
CA GLY A 229 12.50 -3.06 12.80
C GLY A 229 11.21 -3.69 12.29
N THR A 230 10.28 -4.12 13.15
CA THR A 230 9.00 -4.71 12.73
C THR A 230 8.18 -3.70 11.92
N LEU A 231 7.79 -4.06 10.70
CA LEU A 231 6.96 -3.20 9.85
C LEU A 231 5.52 -3.12 10.41
N LEU A 232 4.95 -1.91 10.47
CA LEU A 232 3.62 -1.64 11.03
C LEU A 232 2.64 -1.07 10.00
N GLY A 233 3.14 -0.37 8.97
CA GLY A 233 2.32 0.24 7.94
C GLY A 233 3.12 1.03 6.91
N ALA A 234 2.42 1.59 5.93
CA ALA A 234 2.98 2.52 4.96
C ALA A 234 1.95 3.52 4.44
N ASN A 235 2.45 4.68 4.04
CA ASN A 235 1.75 5.69 3.24
C ASN A 235 2.65 6.03 2.04
N ILE A 236 2.13 5.92 0.82
CA ILE A 236 2.89 6.10 -0.41
C ILE A 236 2.14 7.05 -1.32
N VAL A 237 2.81 8.09 -1.81
CA VAL A 237 2.29 9.03 -2.80
C VAL A 237 3.25 9.04 -3.98
N GLY A 238 2.79 8.71 -5.17
CA GLY A 238 3.65 8.72 -6.36
C GLY A 238 3.07 7.94 -7.53
N ALA A 239 3.86 7.80 -8.58
CA ALA A 239 3.59 6.83 -9.63
C ALA A 239 3.65 5.41 -9.03
N ARG A 240 2.74 4.54 -9.48
CA ARG A 240 2.69 3.11 -9.09
C ARG A 240 2.60 2.84 -7.58
N ALA A 241 2.01 3.76 -6.83
CA ALA A 241 1.82 3.60 -5.38
C ALA A 241 0.95 2.35 -5.06
N ALA A 242 0.03 1.98 -5.95
CA ALA A 242 -0.80 0.78 -5.82
C ALA A 242 0.02 -0.52 -5.80
N GLU A 243 1.01 -0.63 -6.69
CA GLU A 243 1.90 -1.78 -6.77
C GLU A 243 2.84 -1.83 -5.58
N LEU A 244 3.42 -0.67 -5.20
CA LEU A 244 4.31 -0.57 -4.04
C LEU A 244 3.62 -0.96 -2.73
N VAL A 245 2.40 -0.45 -2.50
CA VAL A 245 1.67 -0.74 -1.28
C VAL A 245 1.27 -2.21 -1.18
N SER A 246 1.08 -2.89 -2.31
CA SER A 246 0.73 -4.31 -2.36
C SER A 246 1.89 -5.19 -1.90
N GLU A 247 3.12 -4.82 -2.20
CA GLU A 247 4.31 -5.48 -1.67
C GLU A 247 4.47 -5.27 -0.16
N VAL A 248 4.22 -4.04 0.31
CA VAL A 248 4.19 -3.74 1.76
C VAL A 248 3.06 -4.53 2.45
N ALA A 249 1.90 -4.69 1.82
CA ALA A 249 0.79 -5.48 2.34
C ALA A 249 1.17 -6.96 2.54
N LEU A 250 1.91 -7.54 1.58
CA LEU A 250 2.48 -8.88 1.71
C LEU A 250 3.48 -8.94 2.87
N ALA A 251 4.40 -7.98 2.95
CA ALA A 251 5.39 -7.89 4.01
C ALA A 251 4.74 -7.81 5.42
N LEU A 252 3.65 -7.03 5.56
CA LEU A 252 2.85 -6.98 6.78
C LEU A 252 2.17 -8.31 7.10
N GLY A 253 1.60 -8.97 6.08
CA GLY A 253 0.94 -10.28 6.23
C GLY A 253 1.86 -11.37 6.78
N VAL A 254 3.15 -11.32 6.44
CA VAL A 254 4.17 -12.24 6.96
C VAL A 254 4.95 -11.69 8.15
N LYS A 255 4.57 -10.51 8.69
CA LYS A 255 5.22 -9.84 9.82
C LYS A 255 6.70 -9.55 9.60
N ALA A 256 7.05 -9.16 8.38
CA ALA A 256 8.41 -8.83 7.98
C ALA A 256 8.96 -7.61 8.75
N LYS A 257 10.28 -7.58 8.88
CA LYS A 257 11.03 -6.41 9.33
C LYS A 257 11.49 -5.57 8.14
N LEU A 258 11.86 -4.32 8.41
CA LEU A 258 12.51 -3.44 7.42
C LEU A 258 13.77 -4.08 6.83
N SER A 259 14.50 -4.89 7.61
CA SER A 259 15.66 -5.65 7.12
C SER A 259 15.29 -6.70 6.08
N ASP A 260 14.13 -7.34 6.20
CA ASP A 260 13.71 -8.37 5.26
C ASP A 260 13.34 -7.73 3.91
N VAL A 261 12.68 -6.56 3.94
CA VAL A 261 12.41 -5.75 2.75
C VAL A 261 13.71 -5.26 2.12
N ALA A 262 14.69 -4.82 2.93
CA ALA A 262 15.99 -4.35 2.43
C ALA A 262 16.86 -5.47 1.83
N LEU A 263 16.70 -6.72 2.28
CA LEU A 263 17.48 -7.87 1.79
C LEU A 263 16.82 -8.61 0.63
N ALA A 264 15.55 -8.34 0.35
CA ALA A 264 14.88 -8.87 -0.83
C ALA A 264 15.54 -8.36 -2.11
N PRO A 265 15.72 -9.20 -3.15
CA PRO A 265 16.21 -8.75 -4.44
C PRO A 265 15.09 -8.02 -5.20
N HIS A 266 15.20 -6.68 -5.26
CA HIS A 266 14.26 -5.84 -6.00
C HIS A 266 14.71 -5.68 -7.46
N ALA A 267 13.77 -5.63 -8.41
CA ALA A 267 14.10 -5.41 -9.82
C ALA A 267 14.62 -3.97 -10.06
N PHE A 268 15.60 -3.81 -10.94
CA PHE A 268 16.17 -2.50 -11.29
C PHE A 268 16.20 -2.28 -12.83
N PRO A 269 15.85 -1.08 -13.33
CA PRO A 269 15.20 0.02 -12.63
C PRO A 269 13.69 -0.27 -12.46
N SER A 270 13.17 -0.20 -11.24
CA SER A 270 11.72 -0.32 -10.99
C SER A 270 11.30 0.55 -9.81
N HIS A 271 10.01 0.88 -9.75
CA HIS A 271 9.44 1.58 -8.59
C HIS A 271 9.62 0.77 -7.32
N THR A 272 9.52 -0.56 -7.37
CA THR A 272 9.73 -1.47 -6.24
C THR A 272 11.12 -1.30 -5.59
N TRP A 273 12.16 -0.96 -6.37
CA TRP A 273 13.48 -0.62 -5.84
C TRP A 273 13.45 0.58 -4.85
N SER A 274 12.42 1.43 -4.91
CA SER A 274 12.22 2.51 -3.94
C SER A 274 12.02 1.99 -2.51
N LEU A 275 11.44 0.81 -2.33
CA LEU A 275 11.31 0.18 -1.01
C LEU A 275 12.69 -0.22 -0.48
N PHE A 276 13.57 -0.78 -1.32
CA PHE A 276 14.97 -1.02 -0.96
C PHE A 276 15.67 0.29 -0.56
N GLN A 277 15.59 1.32 -1.41
CA GLN A 277 16.25 2.60 -1.15
C GLN A 277 15.75 3.28 0.14
N THR A 278 14.48 3.05 0.51
CA THR A 278 13.87 3.59 1.72
C THR A 278 14.28 2.80 2.96
N THR A 279 14.38 1.47 2.85
CA THR A 279 14.62 0.58 3.98
C THR A 279 16.10 0.34 4.29
N CYS A 280 17.01 0.43 3.30
CA CYS A 280 18.39 0.01 3.44
C CYS A 280 19.15 0.70 4.59
N ALA A 281 19.04 2.03 4.69
CA ALA A 281 19.69 2.79 5.77
C ALA A 281 19.05 2.46 7.14
N ALA A 282 17.72 2.37 7.20
CA ALA A 282 17.02 2.03 8.42
C ALA A 282 17.32 0.61 8.92
N ALA A 283 17.51 -0.34 8.00
CA ALA A 283 17.91 -1.71 8.29
C ALA A 283 19.35 -1.77 8.82
N ALA A 284 20.27 -1.04 8.21
CA ALA A 284 21.66 -0.92 8.69
C ALA A 284 21.72 -0.30 10.09
N ASP A 285 20.99 0.78 10.33
CA ASP A 285 20.86 1.39 11.66
C ASP A 285 20.33 0.40 12.69
N GLY A 286 19.27 -0.34 12.33
CA GLY A 286 18.66 -1.35 13.20
C GLY A 286 19.64 -2.46 13.57
N PHE A 287 20.44 -2.92 12.62
CA PHE A 287 21.51 -3.89 12.88
C PHE A 287 22.53 -3.31 13.87
N VAL A 288 23.04 -2.11 13.62
CA VAL A 288 24.05 -1.45 14.45
C VAL A 288 23.56 -1.17 15.87
N GLN A 289 22.31 -0.76 16.04
CA GLN A 289 21.76 -0.32 17.33
C GLN A 289 21.14 -1.44 18.16
N HIS A 290 20.52 -2.44 17.53
CA HIS A 290 19.69 -3.42 18.23
C HIS A 290 20.22 -4.86 18.14
N HIS A 291 21.04 -5.20 17.15
CA HIS A 291 21.62 -6.53 17.05
C HIS A 291 22.80 -6.69 18.02
N SER A 292 22.94 -7.85 18.68
CA SER A 292 24.04 -8.09 19.64
C SER A 292 25.42 -7.92 19.00
N VAL A 293 25.60 -8.46 17.79
CA VAL A 293 26.84 -8.33 17.00
C VAL A 293 27.02 -6.90 16.48
N GLY A 294 25.94 -6.23 16.06
CA GLY A 294 26.02 -4.86 15.55
C GLY A 294 26.40 -3.86 16.66
N ARG A 295 25.86 -4.03 17.87
CA ARG A 295 26.25 -3.23 19.05
C ARG A 295 27.71 -3.44 19.41
N LEU A 296 28.20 -4.68 19.33
CA LEU A 296 29.61 -5.00 19.55
C LEU A 296 30.49 -4.32 18.49
N PHE A 297 30.13 -4.44 17.22
CA PHE A 297 30.84 -3.78 16.12
C PHE A 297 30.86 -2.26 16.31
N ASN A 298 29.73 -1.65 16.65
CA ASN A 298 29.62 -0.22 16.92
C ASN A 298 30.46 0.23 18.13
N ALA A 299 30.46 -0.56 19.21
CA ALA A 299 31.25 -0.29 20.41
C ALA A 299 32.77 -0.39 20.15
N LEU A 300 33.19 -1.31 19.28
CA LEU A 300 34.58 -1.46 18.87
C LEU A 300 35.02 -0.35 17.90
N TYR A 301 34.13 0.09 17.00
CA TYR A 301 34.46 1.12 16.00
C TYR A 301 34.34 2.56 16.52
N ARG A 302 33.37 2.86 17.40
CA ARG A 302 33.20 4.21 17.98
C ARG A 302 33.94 4.39 19.31
N GLY A 303 34.22 3.31 20.03
CA GLY A 303 34.96 3.35 21.29
C GLY A 303 36.45 3.15 21.04
N GLY A 304 37.20 4.24 20.82
CA GLY A 304 38.65 4.16 20.85
C GLY A 304 39.14 3.55 22.17
N ALA A 305 40.02 2.54 22.09
CA ALA A 305 40.80 1.80 23.11
C ALA A 305 40.12 1.32 24.43
N ALA A 306 39.13 2.01 24.97
CA ALA A 306 38.55 1.77 26.29
C ALA A 306 37.38 0.75 26.31
N SER A 307 36.87 0.30 25.14
CA SER A 307 35.70 -0.61 25.06
C SER A 307 36.04 -2.10 24.93
N ALA A 308 37.32 -2.47 24.77
CA ALA A 308 37.75 -3.84 24.48
C ALA A 308 37.36 -4.86 25.57
N ALA A 309 37.33 -4.46 26.85
CA ALA A 309 36.93 -5.33 27.95
C ALA A 309 35.43 -5.64 27.97
N SER A 310 34.59 -4.65 27.61
CA SER A 310 33.13 -4.83 27.50
C SER A 310 32.77 -5.67 26.27
N ALA A 311 33.49 -5.45 25.17
CA ALA A 311 33.38 -6.22 23.94
C ALA A 311 33.71 -7.72 24.14
N SER A 312 34.74 -8.02 24.92
CA SER A 312 35.16 -9.40 25.23
C SER A 312 34.08 -10.19 25.99
N ASN A 313 33.44 -9.57 26.99
CA ASN A 313 32.38 -10.22 27.77
C ASN A 313 31.11 -10.50 26.92
N VAL A 314 30.77 -9.62 25.98
CA VAL A 314 29.65 -9.85 25.05
C VAL A 314 29.98 -10.95 24.04
N LEU A 315 31.20 -10.95 23.51
CA LEU A 315 31.67 -11.98 22.56
C LEU A 315 31.67 -13.37 23.22
N GLN A 316 32.16 -13.49 24.46
CA GLN A 316 32.13 -14.76 25.19
C GLN A 316 30.71 -15.26 25.46
N ASN A 317 29.76 -14.37 25.73
CA ASN A 317 28.36 -14.73 25.92
C ASN A 317 27.65 -15.16 24.62
N VAL A 318 28.00 -14.57 23.48
CA VAL A 318 27.50 -14.98 22.16
C VAL A 318 28.09 -16.33 21.75
N LEU A 319 29.40 -16.52 21.94
CA LEU A 319 30.08 -17.78 21.66
C LEU A 319 29.53 -18.91 22.53
N ARG A 320 29.28 -18.67 23.84
CA ARG A 320 28.64 -19.65 24.73
C ARG A 320 27.22 -20.05 24.31
N ARG A 321 26.46 -19.13 23.69
CA ARG A 321 25.10 -19.43 23.19
C ARG A 321 25.11 -20.25 21.90
N ASN A 322 26.11 -20.03 21.03
CA ASN A 322 26.22 -20.74 19.76
C ASN A 322 27.03 -22.05 19.83
N SER A 323 27.83 -22.27 20.88
CA SER A 323 28.61 -23.51 21.06
C SER A 323 27.77 -24.77 21.30
N GLY A 324 26.44 -24.67 21.43
CA GLY A 324 25.54 -25.83 21.46
C GLY A 324 25.15 -26.40 20.08
N VAL A 325 25.58 -25.79 18.98
CA VAL A 325 25.16 -26.14 17.61
C VAL A 325 26.35 -26.44 16.68
N MET A 326 27.37 -27.15 17.17
CA MET A 326 28.36 -27.79 16.30
C MET A 326 28.30 -29.31 16.46
N ALA A 327 27.29 -29.92 15.85
CA ALA A 327 27.40 -31.30 15.40
C ALA A 327 28.29 -31.29 14.14
N THR A 328 29.35 -32.10 14.16
CA THR A 328 30.30 -32.29 13.07
C THR A 328 29.60 -32.59 11.74
N PRO A 329 29.94 -31.93 10.62
CA PRO A 329 29.40 -32.30 9.32
C PRO A 329 29.92 -33.69 8.89
N PRO A 330 29.11 -34.54 8.23
CA PRO A 330 29.59 -35.81 7.69
C PRO A 330 30.57 -35.56 6.53
N PRO A 331 31.52 -36.48 6.28
CA PRO A 331 32.52 -36.31 5.24
C PRO A 331 31.89 -36.36 3.84
N VAL A 332 32.32 -35.43 2.99
CA VAL A 332 31.92 -35.35 1.58
C VAL A 332 32.61 -36.48 0.81
N SER A 333 31.84 -37.40 0.24
CA SER A 333 32.36 -38.45 -0.64
C SER A 333 32.76 -37.86 -2.00
N ALA A 334 34.00 -38.09 -2.41
CA ALA A 334 34.53 -37.64 -3.69
C ALA A 334 33.89 -38.43 -4.84
N TYR A 335 33.12 -37.77 -5.70
CA TYR A 335 32.70 -38.35 -6.97
C TYR A 335 33.86 -38.32 -7.96
N SER A 336 34.38 -39.51 -8.25
CA SER A 336 35.41 -39.80 -9.23
C SER A 336 34.89 -39.68 -10.67
N SER A 337 35.80 -39.29 -11.55
CA SER A 337 35.68 -38.91 -12.95
C SER A 337 35.20 -40.01 -13.90
N ALA A 338 34.20 -39.71 -14.75
CA ALA A 338 34.12 -40.17 -16.15
C ALA A 338 32.98 -39.45 -16.90
N GLN A 339 33.32 -38.47 -17.73
CA GLN A 339 32.48 -38.05 -18.86
C GLN A 339 33.42 -37.88 -20.07
N PRO A 340 33.18 -38.57 -21.20
CA PRO A 340 34.02 -38.45 -22.37
C PRO A 340 33.76 -37.13 -23.10
N THR A 341 34.84 -36.44 -23.46
CA THR A 341 34.87 -35.26 -24.34
C THR A 341 34.40 -35.64 -25.75
N PRO A 342 33.46 -34.92 -26.39
CA PRO A 342 33.21 -35.09 -27.80
C PRO A 342 34.28 -34.35 -28.60
N THR A 343 34.99 -35.11 -29.44
CA THR A 343 35.90 -34.60 -30.47
C THR A 343 35.10 -33.97 -31.61
N LEU A 344 35.48 -32.75 -31.99
CA LEU A 344 35.00 -32.09 -33.21
C LEU A 344 35.61 -32.80 -34.43
N SER A 345 34.77 -33.51 -35.18
CA SER A 345 35.10 -33.99 -36.53
C SER A 345 34.22 -33.25 -37.53
N SER A 346 34.87 -32.51 -38.42
CA SER A 346 34.29 -31.83 -39.57
C SER A 346 33.89 -32.82 -40.65
N SER A 347 32.61 -32.86 -41.03
CA SER A 347 32.17 -32.93 -42.43
C SER A 347 30.65 -33.10 -42.56
N ALA A 348 30.13 -32.50 -43.62
CA ALA A 348 28.89 -32.82 -44.35
C ALA A 348 27.56 -32.17 -43.92
N THR A 349 27.19 -31.19 -44.76
CA THR A 349 25.85 -30.91 -45.34
C THR A 349 24.74 -30.30 -44.47
N ALA A 350 24.57 -28.99 -44.66
CA ALA A 350 23.40 -28.22 -44.26
C ALA A 350 22.17 -28.53 -45.14
N THR A 351 21.02 -28.73 -44.50
CA THR A 351 19.68 -28.53 -45.08
C THR A 351 18.83 -27.74 -44.07
N PRO A 352 18.04 -26.74 -44.49
CA PRO A 352 17.41 -25.79 -43.58
C PRO A 352 15.99 -26.24 -43.22
N VAL A 353 15.77 -26.76 -42.02
CA VAL A 353 14.42 -27.01 -41.48
C VAL A 353 14.39 -26.62 -40.00
N ALA A 354 14.52 -25.32 -39.71
CA ALA A 354 14.34 -24.80 -38.35
C ALA A 354 13.87 -23.34 -38.27
N SER A 355 13.56 -22.67 -39.39
CA SER A 355 13.03 -21.29 -39.39
C SER A 355 11.51 -21.19 -39.48
N GLU A 356 10.78 -22.27 -39.80
CA GLU A 356 9.32 -22.24 -39.97
C GLU A 356 8.50 -22.40 -38.67
N ARG A 357 9.13 -22.81 -37.56
CA ARG A 357 8.42 -23.02 -36.27
C ARG A 357 8.50 -21.87 -35.27
N LEU A 358 9.22 -20.80 -35.59
CA LEU A 358 9.27 -19.58 -34.78
C LEU A 358 8.41 -18.44 -35.33
N SER A 359 8.05 -18.44 -36.63
CA SER A 359 7.15 -17.43 -37.22
C SER A 359 5.66 -17.71 -36.98
N THR A 360 5.30 -18.96 -36.67
CA THR A 360 3.90 -19.38 -36.43
C THR A 360 3.42 -19.16 -35.00
N SER A 361 4.32 -18.86 -34.04
CA SER A 361 3.93 -18.50 -32.66
C SER A 361 3.90 -16.98 -32.39
N LEU A 362 4.52 -16.17 -33.26
CA LEU A 362 4.53 -14.71 -33.13
C LEU A 362 3.38 -14.02 -33.89
N SER A 363 2.73 -14.71 -34.83
CA SER A 363 1.58 -14.20 -35.60
C SER A 363 0.22 -14.35 -34.91
N ARG A 364 0.18 -14.86 -33.66
CA ARG A 364 -1.07 -14.99 -32.87
C ARG A 364 -1.23 -13.95 -31.76
N ILE A 365 -0.34 -12.96 -31.70
CA ILE A 365 -0.38 -11.88 -30.70
C ILE A 365 -0.97 -10.57 -31.28
N ASP A 366 -1.14 -10.47 -32.60
CA ASP A 366 -1.62 -9.25 -33.26
C ASP A 366 -3.16 -9.18 -33.48
N ASP A 367 -3.93 -10.22 -33.11
CA ASP A 367 -5.39 -10.29 -33.37
C ASP A 367 -6.28 -9.97 -32.15
N ILE A 368 -5.77 -9.26 -31.13
CA ILE A 368 -6.66 -8.69 -30.09
C ILE A 368 -7.14 -7.33 -30.56
N ASP A 369 -8.15 -7.37 -31.43
CA ASP A 369 -8.85 -6.18 -31.94
C ASP A 369 -9.67 -5.55 -30.79
N GLY A 370 -9.23 -4.38 -30.35
CA GLY A 370 -9.89 -3.60 -29.31
C GLY A 370 -11.15 -2.94 -29.83
N LYS A 371 -12.32 -3.57 -29.62
CA LYS A 371 -13.61 -2.89 -29.83
C LYS A 371 -14.77 -3.21 -28.90
N ASP A 372 -14.65 -4.17 -27.98
CA ASP A 372 -15.73 -4.48 -27.02
C ASP A 372 -15.27 -4.35 -25.56
N ALA A 373 -14.86 -3.14 -25.18
CA ALA A 373 -14.82 -2.71 -23.79
C ALA A 373 -14.65 -1.18 -23.70
N LEU A 374 -15.75 -0.45 -23.83
CA LEU A 374 -15.93 0.85 -23.17
C LEU A 374 -17.35 0.94 -22.62
#